data_AF-A0A7C2TPQ2-F1
#
_entry.id   AF-A0A7C2TPQ2-F1
#
_cell.length_a   1.000
_cell.length_b   1.000
_cell.length_c   1.000
_cell.angle_alpha   90.00
_cell.angle_beta   90.00
_cell.angle_gamma   90.00
#
_symmetry.space_group_name_H-M   'P 1'
#
loop_
_entity.id
_entity.type
_entity.pdbx_description
1 polymer ?
#
loop_
_entity_poly.entity_id
_entity_poly.type
_entity_poly.pdbx_seq_one_letter_code
_entity_poly.pdbx_strand_id
1 'polypeptide(L)'
;HFLAADVLANQVAAIAVEYGEIQVEAIRRILERSYLFADAGGLLGDVCRQMAEHRLIRIEGDSVITTSRARRYLARNLSMIQDEKKVGVFDMVSRRTVGTLDESFVVGWVHTGAVFITKGQLWRVLDMENGIITVEPVRKAQGELPSWEGEQIPVPFGVAREVGRLRRSREFGGYLESRNSREFADRFLGSMDANRSPVATDATITLENAEEGVVCNICAGHKANEAIARVISILISARYGTSVGMEIGAYRIYLRLPSTIRAPDIRDVLVSLDQAHIRGILELAMKRTALFKWKLVQVAKKFGAIDPDADYERISMDRLIDLFDGTVVSAEAYRELFSVYMDVDCAQEIIKMIRNGEIGIVCGHLSILGAEGLFSSRDQVPPPLSDQAVVSTLKRRLDQQDVVLACMNCRRWKSRTQVSRVPESPVCPQCGARLIAVLKPWEEDLIAVARKKKKTEEDRLVERKLIRNANIVLSSGKKAVIALAARGVGPENAARILSTLAEGDAFYVEILKAERNYIRTHRFW
;
A
#
# COMPACT_ATOMS: atom_id res chain seq x y z
N HIS A 1 15.91 -17.86 -8.65
CA HIS A 1 15.10 -18.62 -7.69
C HIS A 1 15.54 -20.08 -7.71
N PHE A 2 16.21 -20.55 -6.67
CA PHE A 2 16.55 -21.97 -6.50
C PHE A 2 15.45 -22.67 -5.70
N LEU A 3 15.23 -23.96 -5.96
CA LEU A 3 14.35 -24.84 -5.18
C LEU A 3 12.97 -24.23 -4.89
N ALA A 4 12.35 -23.61 -5.90
CA ALA A 4 10.99 -23.06 -5.79
C ALA A 4 9.99 -24.22 -5.73
N ALA A 5 9.33 -24.37 -4.58
CA ALA A 5 8.53 -25.56 -4.29
C ALA A 5 7.20 -25.57 -5.06
N ASP A 6 6.65 -24.41 -5.41
CA ASP A 6 5.46 -24.26 -6.24
C ASP A 6 5.71 -24.68 -7.69
N VAL A 7 6.85 -24.28 -8.25
CA VAL A 7 7.34 -24.74 -9.56
C VAL A 7 7.58 -26.25 -9.52
N LEU A 8 8.20 -26.76 -8.45
CA LEU A 8 8.44 -28.18 -8.28
C LEU A 8 7.12 -28.98 -8.25
N ALA A 9 6.11 -28.52 -7.52
CA ALA A 9 4.79 -29.14 -7.50
C ALA A 9 4.15 -29.20 -8.89
N ASN A 10 4.28 -28.12 -9.67
CA ASN A 10 3.81 -28.07 -11.04
C ASN A 10 4.53 -29.11 -11.93
N GLN A 11 5.85 -29.22 -11.82
CA GLN A 11 6.63 -30.20 -12.60
C GLN A 11 6.32 -31.64 -12.20
N VAL A 12 6.17 -31.93 -10.90
CA VAL A 12 5.75 -33.26 -10.42
C VAL A 12 4.38 -33.63 -10.99
N ALA A 13 3.42 -32.70 -10.99
CA ALA A 13 2.10 -32.94 -11.59
C ALA A 13 2.20 -33.25 -13.09
N ALA A 14 3.03 -32.49 -13.83
CA ALA A 14 3.24 -32.68 -15.26
C ALA A 14 3.82 -34.07 -15.57
N ILE A 15 4.87 -34.46 -14.84
CA ILE A 15 5.50 -35.77 -14.99
C ILE A 15 4.51 -36.88 -14.64
N ALA A 16 3.75 -36.75 -13.53
CA ALA A 16 2.76 -37.74 -13.17
C ALA A 16 1.67 -37.88 -14.25
N VAL A 17 1.19 -36.78 -14.83
CA VAL A 17 0.17 -36.80 -15.90
C VAL A 17 0.67 -37.48 -17.18
N GLU A 18 1.94 -37.27 -17.54
CA GLU A 18 2.58 -37.89 -18.71
C GLU A 18 2.76 -39.40 -18.55
N TYR A 19 3.37 -39.83 -17.44
CA TYR A 19 3.75 -41.24 -17.24
C TYR A 19 2.64 -42.09 -16.61
N GLY A 20 1.63 -41.47 -15.99
CA GLY A 20 0.56 -42.15 -15.26
C GLY A 20 1.00 -42.65 -13.88
N GLU A 21 2.09 -43.40 -13.83
CA GLU A 21 2.75 -43.89 -12.61
C GLU A 21 4.27 -43.80 -12.81
N ILE A 22 4.99 -43.27 -11.82
CA ILE A 22 6.44 -43.10 -11.90
C ILE A 22 7.09 -43.18 -10.51
N GLN A 23 8.30 -43.76 -10.45
CA GLN A 23 9.10 -43.80 -9.22
C GLN A 23 9.58 -42.41 -8.81
N VAL A 24 9.53 -42.10 -7.50
CA VAL A 24 10.03 -40.83 -6.94
C VAL A 24 11.49 -40.58 -7.33
N GLU A 25 12.33 -41.62 -7.31
CA GLU A 25 13.75 -41.51 -7.70
C GLU A 25 13.93 -41.23 -9.21
N ALA A 26 12.98 -41.62 -10.06
CA ALA A 26 13.01 -41.23 -11.47
C ALA A 26 12.62 -39.76 -11.66
N ILE A 27 11.59 -39.28 -10.93
CA ILE A 27 11.22 -37.86 -10.90
C ILE A 27 12.42 -37.02 -10.46
N ARG A 28 13.07 -37.39 -9.36
CA ARG A 28 14.26 -36.72 -8.84
C ARG A 28 15.37 -36.60 -9.88
N ARG A 29 15.75 -37.72 -10.52
CA ARG A 29 16.78 -37.74 -11.58
C ARG A 29 16.44 -36.87 -12.79
N ILE A 30 15.16 -36.67 -13.10
CA ILE A 30 14.74 -35.76 -14.17
C ILE A 30 14.96 -34.31 -13.72
N LEU A 31 14.50 -33.97 -12.51
CA LEU A 31 14.55 -32.61 -11.98
C LEU A 31 15.96 -32.14 -11.68
N GLU A 32 16.82 -32.99 -11.12
CA GLU A 32 18.22 -32.67 -10.75
C GLU A 32 19.11 -32.37 -11.96
N ARG A 33 18.65 -32.68 -13.19
CA ARG A 33 19.32 -32.22 -14.43
C ARG A 33 19.16 -30.73 -14.66
N SER A 34 18.18 -30.10 -14.02
CA SER A 34 18.00 -28.65 -14.04
C SER A 34 18.87 -27.99 -12.99
N TYR A 35 19.57 -26.91 -13.38
CA TYR A 35 20.37 -26.09 -12.47
C TYR A 35 19.57 -25.57 -11.26
N LEU A 36 18.26 -25.32 -11.44
CA LEU A 36 17.39 -24.76 -10.40
C LEU A 36 16.98 -25.79 -9.32
N PHE A 37 17.12 -27.09 -9.62
CA PHE A 37 16.67 -28.22 -8.79
C PHE A 37 17.77 -29.26 -8.55
N ALA A 38 19.03 -28.86 -8.65
CA ALA A 38 20.19 -29.76 -8.55
C ALA A 38 20.27 -30.55 -7.23
N ASP A 39 19.64 -30.06 -6.15
CA ASP A 39 19.53 -30.73 -4.84
C ASP A 39 18.08 -30.72 -4.34
N ALA A 40 17.16 -31.26 -5.15
CA ALA A 40 15.72 -31.27 -4.83
C ALA A 40 15.29 -32.42 -3.92
N GLY A 41 16.19 -33.35 -3.56
CA GLY A 41 15.84 -34.61 -2.89
C GLY A 41 15.04 -34.44 -1.59
N GLY A 42 15.46 -33.53 -0.71
CA GLY A 42 14.75 -33.25 0.54
C GLY A 42 13.37 -32.60 0.31
N LEU A 43 13.31 -31.61 -0.58
CA LEU A 43 12.09 -30.85 -0.86
C LEU A 43 11.04 -31.66 -1.64
N LEU A 44 11.48 -32.56 -2.53
CA LEU A 44 10.60 -33.36 -3.37
C LEU A 44 9.64 -34.22 -2.55
N GLY A 45 10.12 -34.85 -1.48
CA GLY A 45 9.29 -35.66 -0.59
C GLY A 45 8.19 -34.83 0.07
N ASP A 46 8.54 -33.66 0.59
CA ASP A 46 7.59 -32.75 1.23
C ASP A 46 6.55 -32.23 0.23
N VAL A 47 6.98 -31.83 -0.97
CA VAL A 47 6.08 -31.40 -2.04
C VAL A 47 5.13 -32.53 -2.45
N CYS A 48 5.62 -33.75 -2.67
CA CYS A 48 4.79 -34.89 -3.01
C CYS A 48 3.74 -35.18 -1.92
N ARG A 49 4.14 -35.15 -0.63
CA ARG A 49 3.20 -35.33 0.49
C ARG A 49 2.10 -34.27 0.47
N GLN A 50 2.47 -33.00 0.32
CA GLN A 50 1.52 -31.89 0.23
C GLN A 50 0.55 -32.05 -0.96
N MET A 51 1.07 -32.44 -2.12
CA MET A 51 0.24 -32.68 -3.31
C MET A 51 -0.71 -33.86 -3.15
N ALA A 52 -0.30 -34.90 -2.41
CA ALA A 52 -1.14 -36.05 -2.11
C ALA A 52 -2.30 -35.70 -1.16
N GLU A 53 -2.05 -34.85 -0.15
CA GLU A 53 -3.11 -34.30 0.72
C GLU A 53 -4.16 -33.53 -0.08
N HIS A 54 -3.72 -32.78 -1.08
CA HIS A 54 -4.61 -32.08 -2.01
C HIS A 54 -5.20 -32.99 -3.11
N ARG A 55 -4.97 -34.30 -3.05
CA ARG A 55 -5.46 -35.29 -4.02
C ARG A 55 -5.06 -34.95 -5.46
N LEU A 56 -3.95 -34.24 -5.67
CA LEU A 56 -3.39 -34.01 -7.01
C LEU A 56 -2.70 -35.26 -7.50
N ILE A 57 -1.95 -35.91 -6.63
CA ILE A 57 -1.30 -37.21 -6.87
C ILE A 57 -1.71 -38.20 -5.80
N ARG A 58 -1.42 -39.48 -6.01
CA ARG A 58 -1.45 -40.53 -4.99
C ARG A 58 -0.03 -41.08 -4.82
N ILE A 59 0.34 -41.40 -3.59
CA ILE A 59 1.63 -42.03 -3.29
C ILE A 59 1.36 -43.48 -2.88
N GLU A 60 1.99 -44.44 -3.55
CA GLU A 60 1.95 -45.86 -3.23
C GLU A 60 3.39 -46.41 -3.21
N GLY A 61 3.88 -46.77 -2.01
CA GLY A 61 5.30 -47.09 -1.82
C GLY A 61 6.19 -45.92 -2.25
N ASP A 62 7.15 -46.21 -3.14
CA ASP A 62 8.06 -45.22 -3.72
C ASP A 62 7.56 -44.65 -5.07
N SER A 63 6.28 -44.83 -5.38
CA SER A 63 5.67 -44.42 -6.65
C SER A 63 4.67 -43.29 -6.50
N VAL A 64 4.71 -42.36 -7.43
CA VAL A 64 3.73 -41.28 -7.60
C VAL A 64 2.79 -41.66 -8.75
N ILE A 65 1.50 -41.66 -8.45
CA ILE A 65 0.43 -42.03 -9.39
C ILE A 65 -0.45 -40.81 -9.65
N THR A 66 -0.75 -40.58 -10.92
CA THR A 66 -1.58 -39.46 -11.35
C THR A 66 -3.03 -39.61 -10.90
N THR A 67 -3.69 -38.47 -10.69
CA THR A 67 -5.13 -38.43 -10.48
C THR A 67 -5.81 -37.61 -11.57
N SER A 68 -7.13 -37.76 -11.69
CA SER A 68 -7.94 -36.89 -12.55
C SER A 68 -7.82 -35.39 -12.20
N ARG A 69 -7.49 -35.06 -10.94
CA ARG A 69 -7.36 -33.67 -10.47
C ARG A 69 -6.05 -33.04 -10.98
N ALA A 70 -4.95 -33.79 -11.05
CA ALA A 70 -3.68 -33.29 -11.61
C ALA A 70 -3.84 -32.76 -13.03
N ARG A 71 -4.59 -33.45 -13.89
CA ARG A 71 -4.86 -33.00 -15.28
C ARG A 71 -5.58 -31.65 -15.32
N ARG A 72 -6.61 -31.47 -14.47
CA ARG A 72 -7.35 -30.19 -14.38
C ARG A 72 -6.48 -29.08 -13.81
N TYR A 73 -5.69 -29.40 -12.78
CA TYR A 73 -4.75 -28.48 -12.16
C TYR A 73 -3.74 -27.96 -13.20
N LEU A 74 -3.09 -28.84 -13.96
CA LEU A 74 -2.13 -28.44 -14.99
C LEU A 74 -2.74 -27.58 -16.08
N ALA A 75 -3.94 -27.95 -16.57
CA ALA A 75 -4.63 -27.18 -17.60
C ALA A 75 -4.92 -25.72 -17.17
N ARG A 76 -5.07 -25.49 -15.86
CA ARG A 76 -5.30 -24.17 -15.27
C ARG A 76 -4.02 -23.48 -14.80
N ASN A 77 -2.92 -24.21 -14.61
CA ASN A 77 -1.64 -23.73 -14.11
C ASN A 77 -0.50 -24.03 -15.11
N LEU A 78 -0.71 -23.73 -16.40
CA LEU A 78 0.32 -23.88 -17.44
C LEU A 78 1.45 -22.85 -17.30
N SER A 79 1.15 -21.69 -16.72
CA SER A 79 2.11 -20.62 -16.47
C SER A 79 2.35 -20.45 -14.98
N MET A 80 3.61 -20.18 -14.60
CA MET A 80 3.96 -19.79 -13.23
C MET A 80 3.72 -18.30 -12.95
N ILE A 81 3.41 -17.50 -13.98
CA ILE A 81 2.94 -16.12 -13.81
C ILE A 81 1.59 -16.19 -13.08
N GLN A 82 1.46 -15.41 -12.01
CA GLN A 82 0.27 -15.33 -11.18
C GLN A 82 -0.78 -14.47 -11.88
N ASP A 83 -2.04 -14.91 -11.86
CA ASP A 83 -3.14 -14.07 -12.33
C ASP A 83 -3.36 -12.95 -11.31
N GLU A 84 -3.23 -11.71 -11.78
CA GLU A 84 -3.44 -10.51 -10.96
C GLU A 84 -4.80 -9.89 -11.26
N LYS A 85 -5.59 -9.66 -10.21
CA LYS A 85 -6.79 -8.83 -10.33
C LYS A 85 -6.38 -7.36 -10.46
N LYS A 86 -7.14 -6.62 -11.27
CA LYS A 86 -7.02 -5.17 -11.36
C LYS A 86 -7.98 -4.52 -10.38
N VAL A 87 -7.46 -3.70 -9.47
CA VAL A 87 -8.20 -2.93 -8.47
C VAL A 87 -8.50 -1.54 -9.02
N GLY A 88 -9.77 -1.11 -8.97
CA GLY A 88 -10.16 0.21 -9.50
C GLY A 88 -9.71 1.35 -8.58
N VAL A 89 -9.23 2.45 -9.16
CA VAL A 89 -8.91 3.68 -8.41
C VAL A 89 -9.96 4.75 -8.72
N PHE A 90 -10.63 5.25 -7.69
CA PHE A 90 -11.73 6.21 -7.79
C PHE A 90 -11.38 7.54 -7.10
N ASP A 91 -11.35 8.64 -7.86
CA ASP A 91 -11.17 9.98 -7.31
C ASP A 91 -12.49 10.50 -6.74
N MET A 92 -12.51 10.75 -5.44
CA MET A 92 -13.67 11.31 -4.74
C MET A 92 -13.97 12.77 -5.11
N VAL A 93 -12.95 13.57 -5.46
CA VAL A 93 -13.11 14.99 -5.76
C VAL A 93 -13.82 15.15 -7.09
N SER A 94 -13.27 14.57 -8.16
CA SER A 94 -13.90 14.64 -9.49
C SER A 94 -15.02 13.60 -9.71
N ARG A 95 -15.12 12.59 -8.82
CA ARG A 95 -16.04 11.44 -8.94
C ARG A 95 -15.85 10.65 -10.24
N ARG A 96 -14.59 10.37 -10.58
CA ARG A 96 -14.22 9.63 -11.79
C ARG A 96 -13.22 8.54 -11.46
N THR A 97 -13.27 7.46 -12.22
CA THR A 97 -12.23 6.43 -12.20
C THR A 97 -10.95 7.02 -12.76
N VAL A 98 -9.89 7.01 -11.96
CA VAL A 98 -8.56 7.48 -12.34
C VAL A 98 -7.88 6.43 -13.20
N GLY A 99 -7.95 5.16 -12.79
CA GLY A 99 -7.30 4.04 -13.46
C GLY A 99 -7.50 2.75 -12.69
N THR A 100 -6.61 1.79 -12.92
CA THR A 100 -6.56 0.51 -12.21
C THR A 100 -5.14 0.22 -11.73
N LEU A 101 -5.01 -0.43 -10.59
CA LEU A 101 -3.74 -0.90 -10.04
C LEU A 101 -3.74 -2.43 -9.91
N ASP A 102 -2.55 -3.01 -9.87
CA ASP A 102 -2.39 -4.45 -9.66
C ASP A 102 -2.62 -4.83 -8.21
N GLU A 103 -3.30 -5.96 -7.97
CA GLU A 103 -3.58 -6.46 -6.62
C GLU A 103 -2.31 -6.61 -5.78
N SER A 104 -1.21 -7.07 -6.38
CA SER A 104 0.10 -7.20 -5.74
C SER A 104 0.60 -5.87 -5.18
N PHE A 105 0.48 -4.80 -5.98
CA PHE A 105 0.83 -3.44 -5.58
C PHE A 105 -0.09 -2.93 -4.46
N VAL A 106 -1.40 -3.15 -4.60
CA VAL A 106 -2.38 -2.70 -3.61
C VAL A 106 -2.13 -3.36 -2.26
N VAL A 107 -1.92 -4.67 -2.25
CA VAL A 107 -1.73 -5.42 -1.03
C VAL A 107 -0.35 -5.18 -0.39
N GLY A 108 0.68 -4.96 -1.21
CA GLY A 108 2.03 -4.66 -0.72
C GLY A 108 2.17 -3.27 -0.11
N TRP A 109 1.55 -2.25 -0.73
CA TRP A 109 1.94 -0.86 -0.51
C TRP A 109 0.77 0.10 -0.22
N VAL A 110 -0.46 -0.25 -0.62
CA VAL A 110 -1.61 0.65 -0.52
C VAL A 110 -2.36 0.40 0.80
N HIS A 111 -2.37 1.42 1.65
CA HIS A 111 -3.13 1.44 2.90
C HIS A 111 -3.77 2.82 3.09
N THR A 112 -4.73 2.96 4.00
CA THR A 112 -5.36 4.25 4.29
C THR A 112 -4.31 5.29 4.68
N GLY A 113 -4.28 6.42 3.98
CA GLY A 113 -3.28 7.47 4.16
C GLY A 113 -2.08 7.37 3.23
N ALA A 114 -1.82 6.20 2.63
CA ALA A 114 -0.76 6.03 1.63
C ALA A 114 -0.96 6.99 0.46
N VAL A 115 0.14 7.53 -0.05
CA VAL A 115 0.15 8.32 -1.28
C VAL A 115 0.75 7.44 -2.37
N PHE A 116 0.22 7.49 -3.58
CA PHE A 116 0.80 6.86 -4.77
C PHE A 116 0.66 7.82 -5.96
N ILE A 117 1.51 7.68 -6.97
CA ILE A 117 1.37 8.45 -8.21
C ILE A 117 0.60 7.57 -9.20
N THR A 118 -0.26 8.14 -10.03
CA THR A 118 -0.75 7.48 -11.25
C THR A 118 -1.17 8.54 -12.25
N LYS A 119 -0.97 8.28 -13.55
CA LYS A 119 -1.17 9.25 -14.63
C LYS A 119 -0.49 10.62 -14.37
N GLY A 120 0.71 10.59 -13.77
CA GLY A 120 1.50 11.78 -13.46
C GLY A 120 0.95 12.66 -12.31
N GLN A 121 -0.02 12.18 -11.53
CA GLN A 121 -0.60 12.91 -10.39
C GLN A 121 -0.47 12.11 -9.10
N LEU A 122 -0.29 12.81 -7.96
CA LEU A 122 -0.25 12.24 -6.62
C LEU A 122 -1.65 12.05 -6.06
N TRP A 123 -1.93 10.85 -5.56
CA TRP A 123 -3.21 10.42 -5.01
C TRP A 123 -3.03 9.87 -3.59
N ARG A 124 -3.78 10.39 -2.63
CA ARG A 124 -3.85 9.85 -1.27
C ARG A 124 -5.03 8.91 -1.16
N VAL A 125 -4.78 7.71 -0.66
CA VAL A 125 -5.78 6.71 -0.32
C VAL A 125 -6.56 7.19 0.90
N LEU A 126 -7.87 7.33 0.74
CA LEU A 126 -8.76 7.55 1.86
C LEU A 126 -9.34 6.26 2.40
N ASP A 127 -9.68 5.34 1.49
CA ASP A 127 -10.40 4.13 1.82
C ASP A 127 -10.25 3.07 0.73
N MET A 128 -10.48 1.81 1.09
CA MET A 128 -10.41 0.68 0.19
C MET A 128 -11.54 -0.30 0.51
N GLU A 129 -12.55 -0.36 -0.35
CA GLU A 129 -13.72 -1.22 -0.18
C GLU A 129 -14.14 -1.84 -1.52
N ASN A 130 -14.63 -3.09 -1.48
CA ASN A 130 -15.20 -3.80 -2.64
C ASN A 130 -14.29 -3.81 -3.89
N GLY A 131 -12.98 -3.92 -3.71
CA GLY A 131 -12.02 -3.91 -4.82
C GLY A 131 -11.86 -2.53 -5.50
N ILE A 132 -12.25 -1.45 -4.82
CA ILE A 132 -12.09 -0.07 -5.27
C ILE A 132 -11.34 0.75 -4.19
N ILE A 133 -10.29 1.44 -4.62
CA ILE A 133 -9.51 2.38 -3.81
C ILE A 133 -10.08 3.78 -4.03
N THR A 134 -10.61 4.39 -2.97
CA THR A 134 -11.07 5.77 -3.01
C THR A 134 -9.91 6.70 -2.66
N VAL A 135 -9.62 7.67 -3.53
CA VAL A 135 -8.47 8.56 -3.42
C VAL A 135 -8.84 10.04 -3.56
N GLU A 136 -7.95 10.91 -3.07
CA GLU A 136 -7.98 12.37 -3.30
C GLU A 136 -6.63 12.87 -3.87
N PRO A 137 -6.62 13.94 -4.68
CA PRO A 137 -5.38 14.53 -5.18
C PRO A 137 -4.61 15.29 -4.07
N VAL A 138 -3.28 15.23 -4.10
CA VAL A 138 -2.39 15.85 -3.08
C VAL A 138 -1.48 16.92 -3.71
N ARG A 139 -1.22 18.03 -2.98
CA ARG A 139 -0.37 19.16 -3.42
C ARG A 139 1.13 19.00 -3.18
N LYS A 140 1.44 18.53 -1.99
CA LYS A 140 2.78 18.35 -1.45
C LYS A 140 2.58 17.25 -0.44
N ALA A 141 3.17 16.11 -0.68
CA ALA A 141 3.39 15.21 0.41
C ALA A 141 4.50 15.89 1.26
N GLN A 142 4.12 16.58 2.35
CA GLN A 142 5.10 16.80 3.43
C GLN A 142 5.30 15.39 3.99
N GLY A 143 6.38 14.74 3.54
CA GLY A 143 6.63 13.31 3.69
C GLY A 143 6.42 12.52 2.40
N GLU A 144 7.34 11.57 2.16
CA GLU A 144 7.34 10.44 1.20
C GLU A 144 6.75 10.69 -0.20
N LEU A 145 7.64 10.82 -1.19
CA LEU A 145 7.33 10.28 -2.51
C LEU A 145 7.26 8.75 -2.32
N PRO A 146 6.15 8.10 -2.65
CA PRO A 146 6.09 6.64 -2.65
C PRO A 146 7.02 6.12 -3.73
N SER A 147 7.89 5.18 -3.38
CA SER A 147 8.66 4.39 -4.33
C SER A 147 7.68 3.59 -5.19
N TRP A 148 7.63 3.85 -6.49
CA TRP A 148 7.06 2.90 -7.43
C TRP A 148 7.96 1.67 -7.48
N GLU A 149 7.38 0.48 -7.25
CA GLU A 149 8.09 -0.79 -7.45
C GLU A 149 8.12 -1.23 -8.94
N GLY A 150 7.63 -0.39 -9.86
CA GLY A 150 7.52 -0.72 -11.29
C GLY A 150 8.59 -0.11 -12.21
N GLU A 151 9.30 0.94 -11.79
CA GLU A 151 10.26 1.66 -12.66
C GLU A 151 11.73 1.47 -12.28
N GLN A 152 12.05 1.24 -11.00
CA GLN A 152 13.44 1.03 -10.59
C GLN A 152 13.71 -0.45 -10.36
N ILE A 153 14.41 -1.07 -11.31
CA ILE A 153 15.09 -2.35 -11.08
C ILE A 153 15.92 -2.19 -9.79
N PRO A 154 15.63 -2.96 -8.73
CA PRO A 154 16.27 -2.74 -7.45
C PRO A 154 17.78 -2.94 -7.60
N VAL A 155 18.55 -1.92 -7.22
CA VAL A 155 20.01 -2.02 -7.16
C VAL A 155 20.39 -3.26 -6.30
N PRO A 156 21.06 -4.26 -6.89
CA PRO A 156 21.44 -5.49 -6.20
C PRO A 156 22.50 -5.24 -5.13
N PHE A 157 22.60 -6.17 -4.18
CA PHE A 157 23.59 -6.14 -3.10
C PHE A 157 25.01 -5.92 -3.63
N GLY A 158 25.47 -6.74 -4.59
CA GLY A 158 26.82 -6.64 -5.15
C GLY A 158 27.16 -5.27 -5.75
N VAL A 159 26.21 -4.68 -6.49
CA VAL A 159 26.37 -3.33 -7.07
C VAL A 159 26.45 -2.28 -5.96
N ALA A 160 25.60 -2.40 -4.94
CA ALA A 160 25.62 -1.45 -3.84
C ALA A 160 26.93 -1.49 -3.04
N ARG A 161 27.43 -2.70 -2.76
CA ARG A 161 28.73 -2.92 -2.11
C ARG A 161 29.87 -2.34 -2.94
N GLU A 162 29.83 -2.53 -4.25
CA GLU A 162 30.82 -1.97 -5.16
C GLU A 162 30.84 -0.44 -5.15
N VAL A 163 29.68 0.21 -5.16
CA VAL A 163 29.61 1.68 -4.99
C VAL A 163 30.18 2.11 -3.64
N GLY A 164 29.93 1.33 -2.57
CA GLY A 164 30.59 1.53 -1.27
C GLY A 164 32.11 1.47 -1.36
N ARG A 165 32.66 0.50 -2.10
CA ARG A 165 34.10 0.36 -2.37
C ARG A 165 34.65 1.55 -3.15
N LEU A 166 33.94 2.02 -4.17
CA LEU A 166 34.33 3.19 -4.96
C LEU A 166 34.37 4.46 -4.11
N ARG A 167 33.45 4.64 -3.16
CA ARG A 167 33.51 5.76 -2.20
C ARG A 167 34.76 5.70 -1.32
N ARG A 168 35.19 4.49 -0.94
CA ARG A 168 36.41 4.26 -0.13
C ARG A 168 37.68 4.48 -0.94
N SER A 169 37.81 3.87 -2.12
CA SER A 169 39.04 3.92 -2.93
C SER A 169 39.17 5.20 -3.76
N ARG A 170 38.05 5.86 -4.08
CA ARG A 170 37.97 6.98 -5.03
C ARG A 170 38.44 6.63 -6.45
N GLU A 171 38.47 5.35 -6.77
CA GLU A 171 38.94 4.85 -8.07
C GLU A 171 37.77 4.77 -9.07
N PHE A 172 37.33 5.92 -9.59
CA PHE A 172 36.19 5.97 -10.51
C PHE A 172 36.52 5.64 -11.98
N GLY A 173 37.80 5.40 -12.29
CA GLY A 173 38.30 5.31 -13.67
C GLY A 173 37.64 4.26 -14.54
N GLY A 174 37.26 3.11 -13.96
CA GLY A 174 36.60 2.00 -14.66
C GLY A 174 35.09 2.16 -14.85
N TYR A 175 34.46 3.18 -14.23
CA TYR A 175 32.99 3.33 -14.21
C TYR A 175 32.51 4.66 -14.80
N LEU A 176 33.31 5.72 -14.67
CA LEU A 176 32.96 7.04 -15.18
C LEU A 176 33.92 7.39 -16.30
N GLU A 177 33.48 7.41 -17.57
CA GLU A 177 34.35 7.86 -18.67
C GLU A 177 34.47 9.38 -18.73
N SER A 178 33.42 10.10 -18.31
CA SER A 178 33.37 11.56 -18.30
C SER A 178 34.26 12.15 -17.21
N ARG A 179 35.20 13.03 -17.63
CA ARG A 179 36.02 13.83 -16.72
C ARG A 179 35.16 14.64 -15.74
N ASN A 180 34.07 15.25 -16.21
CA ASN A 180 33.19 16.06 -15.36
C ASN A 180 32.51 15.22 -14.26
N SER A 181 32.13 13.98 -14.57
CA SER A 181 31.50 13.08 -13.59
C SER A 181 32.50 12.63 -12.51
N ARG A 182 33.75 12.36 -12.90
CA ARG A 182 34.83 12.06 -11.93
C ARG A 182 35.13 13.25 -11.03
N GLU A 183 35.34 14.43 -11.63
CA GLU A 183 35.59 15.67 -10.88
C GLU A 183 34.43 16.01 -9.94
N PHE A 184 33.18 15.76 -10.35
CA PHE A 184 32.03 15.91 -9.46
C PHE A 184 32.09 14.96 -8.26
N ALA A 185 32.33 13.67 -8.49
CA ALA A 185 32.40 12.67 -7.42
C ALA A 185 33.54 12.97 -6.44
N ASP A 186 34.73 13.29 -6.96
CA ASP A 186 35.90 13.67 -6.15
C ASP A 186 35.63 14.93 -5.33
N ARG A 187 35.05 15.97 -5.94
CA ARG A 187 34.68 17.20 -5.23
C ARG A 187 33.61 16.95 -4.16
N PHE A 188 32.62 16.11 -4.45
CA PHE A 188 31.56 15.78 -3.50
C PHE A 188 32.14 15.05 -2.27
N LEU A 189 32.97 14.02 -2.49
CA LEU A 189 33.63 13.31 -1.40
C LEU A 189 34.66 14.19 -0.68
N GLY A 190 35.40 15.04 -1.39
CA GLY A 190 36.28 16.04 -0.79
C GLY A 190 35.52 17.04 0.10
N SER A 191 34.28 17.39 -0.25
CA SER A 191 33.42 18.24 0.58
C SER A 191 32.98 17.53 1.87
N MET A 192 32.78 16.20 1.83
CA MET A 192 32.52 15.40 3.02
C MET A 192 33.74 15.41 3.95
N ASP A 193 34.94 15.21 3.42
CA ASP A 193 36.20 15.24 4.19
C ASP A 193 36.44 16.60 4.84
N ALA A 194 36.26 17.68 4.08
CA ALA A 194 36.44 19.06 4.55
C ALA A 194 35.51 19.38 5.73
N ASN A 195 34.29 18.83 5.70
CA ASN A 195 33.31 18.93 6.77
C ASN A 195 33.48 17.88 7.87
N ARG A 196 34.55 17.06 7.82
CA ARG A 196 34.83 15.95 8.75
C ARG A 196 33.64 15.00 8.92
N SER A 197 32.84 14.86 7.87
CA SER A 197 31.67 13.99 7.84
C SER A 197 32.10 12.60 7.37
N PRO A 198 31.91 11.54 8.19
CA PRO A 198 32.22 10.17 7.78
C PRO A 198 31.46 9.79 6.51
N VAL A 199 32.14 9.13 5.58
CA VAL A 199 31.53 8.63 4.35
C VAL A 199 31.13 7.17 4.54
N ALA A 200 29.86 6.84 4.28
CA ALA A 200 29.41 5.46 4.26
C ALA A 200 29.98 4.71 3.05
N THR A 201 30.63 3.58 3.31
CA THR A 201 31.35 2.74 2.34
C THR A 201 30.93 1.28 2.47
N ASP A 202 31.64 0.37 1.82
CA ASP A 202 31.50 -1.06 2.04
C ASP A 202 32.08 -1.51 3.41
N ALA A 203 32.95 -0.75 4.06
CA ALA A 203 33.50 -1.09 5.39
C ALA A 203 32.99 -0.17 6.52
N THR A 204 32.08 0.76 6.23
CA THR A 204 31.59 1.72 7.24
C THR A 204 30.14 2.08 7.00
N ILE A 205 29.31 1.87 8.02
CA ILE A 205 27.93 2.36 8.11
C ILE A 205 27.94 3.66 8.93
N THR A 206 27.23 4.68 8.45
CA THR A 206 27.03 5.93 9.22
C THR A 206 25.60 6.03 9.73
N LEU A 207 25.45 6.40 10.99
CA LEU A 207 24.16 6.66 11.63
C LEU A 207 24.10 8.15 11.99
N GLU A 208 23.21 8.87 11.33
CA GLU A 208 23.16 10.32 11.38
C GLU A 208 21.83 10.80 11.95
N ASN A 209 21.88 11.64 12.98
CA ASN A 209 20.67 12.20 13.57
C ASN A 209 20.08 13.29 12.67
N ALA A 210 18.82 13.13 12.27
CA ALA A 210 18.02 14.14 11.58
C ALA A 210 16.97 14.73 12.54
N GLU A 211 16.20 15.72 12.07
CA GLU A 211 15.13 16.34 12.86
C GLU A 211 13.99 15.36 13.17
N GLU A 212 13.61 14.55 12.18
CA GLU A 212 12.50 13.59 12.28
C GLU A 212 12.98 12.12 12.27
N GLY A 213 14.16 11.83 12.84
CA GLY A 213 14.63 10.46 13.04
C GLY A 213 16.11 10.24 12.78
N VAL A 214 16.46 9.08 12.24
CA VAL A 214 17.85 8.64 12.02
C VAL A 214 18.06 8.19 10.59
N VAL A 215 19.07 8.74 9.92
CA VAL A 215 19.53 8.29 8.61
C VAL A 215 20.65 7.26 8.81
N CYS A 216 20.41 6.02 8.39
CA CYS A 216 21.41 4.96 8.32
C CYS A 216 21.91 4.85 6.89
N ASN A 217 23.13 5.33 6.61
CA ASN A 217 23.75 5.16 5.30
C ASN A 217 24.47 3.81 5.26
N ILE A 218 23.95 2.91 4.42
CA ILE A 218 24.36 1.51 4.31
C ILE A 218 24.30 1.06 2.84
N CYS A 219 25.42 0.58 2.34
CA CYS A 219 25.59 0.14 0.96
C CYS A 219 25.24 -1.35 0.78
N ALA A 220 24.00 -1.76 1.02
CA ALA A 220 23.55 -3.16 0.86
C ALA A 220 22.50 -3.37 -0.24
N GLY A 221 22.10 -2.33 -0.97
CA GLY A 221 21.09 -2.44 -2.02
C GLY A 221 19.68 -2.46 -1.45
N HIS A 222 18.67 -2.37 -2.32
CA HIS A 222 17.29 -2.14 -1.88
C HIS A 222 16.74 -3.27 -1.01
N LYS A 223 16.85 -4.51 -1.49
CA LYS A 223 16.22 -5.68 -0.84
C LYS A 223 16.87 -6.07 0.49
N ALA A 224 18.20 -5.95 0.61
CA ALA A 224 18.88 -6.21 1.88
C ALA A 224 18.61 -5.08 2.89
N ASN A 225 18.62 -3.82 2.43
CA ASN A 225 18.23 -2.68 3.26
C ASN A 225 16.77 -2.80 3.71
N GLU A 226 15.87 -3.30 2.87
CA GLU A 226 14.47 -3.58 3.22
C GLU A 226 14.36 -4.54 4.41
N ALA A 227 15.08 -5.66 4.35
CA ALA A 227 15.11 -6.65 5.42
C ALA A 227 15.69 -6.06 6.73
N ILE A 228 16.83 -5.36 6.65
CA ILE A 228 17.49 -4.73 7.79
C ILE A 228 16.58 -3.67 8.42
N ALA A 229 15.99 -2.79 7.61
CA ALA A 229 15.10 -1.72 8.07
C ALA A 229 13.90 -2.29 8.82
N ARG A 230 13.25 -3.32 8.26
CA ARG A 230 12.11 -3.99 8.90
C ARG A 230 12.49 -4.61 10.24
N VAL A 231 13.61 -5.33 10.32
CA VAL A 231 14.06 -5.90 11.60
C VAL A 231 14.33 -4.81 12.63
N ILE A 232 15.04 -3.74 12.26
CA ILE A 232 15.28 -2.62 13.18
C ILE A 232 13.96 -1.99 13.64
N SER A 233 13.05 -1.73 12.70
CA SER A 233 11.73 -1.18 12.98
C SER A 233 10.94 -2.05 13.97
N ILE A 234 10.92 -3.37 13.78
CA ILE A 234 10.26 -4.31 14.69
C ILE A 234 10.87 -4.25 16.09
N LEU A 235 12.20 -4.30 16.19
CA LEU A 235 12.90 -4.31 17.48
C LEU A 235 12.76 -2.99 18.23
N ILE A 236 12.84 -1.87 17.53
CA ILE A 236 12.60 -0.54 18.11
C ILE A 236 11.15 -0.38 18.53
N SER A 237 10.19 -0.81 17.69
CA SER A 237 8.76 -0.76 18.03
C SER A 237 8.46 -1.59 19.28
N ALA A 238 9.04 -2.79 19.38
CA ALA A 238 8.88 -3.66 20.55
C ALA A 238 9.53 -3.07 21.81
N ARG A 239 10.68 -2.42 21.69
CA ARG A 239 11.43 -1.85 22.83
C ARG A 239 10.80 -0.56 23.37
N TYR A 240 10.31 0.31 22.49
CA TYR A 240 9.86 1.67 22.86
C TYR A 240 8.35 1.87 22.71
N GLY A 241 7.59 0.89 22.23
CA GLY A 241 6.13 0.98 22.06
C GLY A 241 5.69 2.05 21.06
N THR A 242 6.52 2.32 20.04
CA THR A 242 6.27 3.36 19.04
C THR A 242 6.20 2.78 17.63
N SER A 243 5.55 3.46 16.70
CA SER A 243 5.58 3.12 15.29
C SER A 243 6.80 3.74 14.62
N VAL A 244 7.53 2.95 13.83
CA VAL A 244 8.70 3.43 13.08
C VAL A 244 8.33 3.56 11.60
N GLY A 245 8.41 4.77 11.06
CA GLY A 245 8.34 4.99 9.61
C GLY A 245 9.67 4.66 8.96
N MET A 246 9.67 4.20 7.71
CA MET A 246 10.89 3.79 7.01
C MET A 246 10.88 4.29 5.57
N GLU A 247 11.99 4.88 5.12
CA GLU A 247 12.26 5.10 3.70
C GLU A 247 13.53 4.36 3.32
N ILE A 248 13.45 3.55 2.26
CA ILE A 248 14.48 2.58 1.92
C ILE A 248 14.99 2.87 0.52
N GLY A 249 16.31 2.95 0.38
CA GLY A 249 16.98 3.07 -0.90
C GLY A 249 18.17 2.13 -0.98
N ALA A 250 18.84 2.08 -2.14
CA ALA A 250 20.02 1.24 -2.36
C ALA A 250 21.17 1.46 -1.36
N TYR A 251 21.32 2.69 -0.87
CA TYR A 251 22.49 3.14 -0.10
C TYR A 251 22.13 3.73 1.26
N ARG A 252 20.85 3.70 1.64
CA ARG A 252 20.36 4.33 2.87
C ARG A 252 19.04 3.74 3.35
N ILE A 253 18.83 3.84 4.65
CA ILE A 253 17.58 3.59 5.36
C ILE A 253 17.32 4.83 6.21
N TYR A 254 16.22 5.53 5.99
CA TYR A 254 15.77 6.59 6.88
C TYR A 254 14.68 6.06 7.80
N LEU A 255 14.94 6.10 9.12
CA LEU A 255 14.01 5.65 10.15
C LEU A 255 13.38 6.88 10.79
N ARG A 256 12.08 7.07 10.56
CA ARG A 256 11.28 8.11 11.22
C ARG A 256 10.93 7.68 12.62
N LEU A 257 11.43 8.43 13.59
CA LEU A 257 11.43 8.05 15.00
C LEU A 257 11.08 9.27 15.87
N PRO A 258 10.46 9.05 17.04
CA PRO A 258 10.34 10.10 18.04
C PRO A 258 11.72 10.66 18.41
N SER A 259 11.77 11.95 18.77
CA SER A 259 13.03 12.66 19.10
C SER A 259 13.82 12.05 20.28
N THR A 260 13.19 11.18 21.06
CA THR A 260 13.81 10.42 22.14
C THR A 260 14.69 9.27 21.66
N ILE A 261 14.49 8.77 20.44
CA ILE A 261 15.25 7.65 19.87
C ILE A 261 16.23 8.22 18.85
N ARG A 262 17.52 7.94 19.03
CA ARG A 262 18.62 8.56 18.28
C ARG A 262 19.57 7.51 17.70
N ALA A 263 20.58 7.97 16.97
CA ALA A 263 21.58 7.10 16.35
C ALA A 263 22.21 6.03 17.29
N PRO A 264 22.50 6.31 18.58
CA PRO A 264 22.98 5.29 19.51
C PRO A 264 22.00 4.13 19.72
N ASP A 265 20.70 4.38 19.79
CA ASP A 265 19.70 3.31 19.96
C ASP A 265 19.69 2.37 18.75
N ILE A 266 19.84 2.92 17.54
CA ILE A 266 19.92 2.14 16.30
C ILE A 266 21.23 1.36 16.23
N ARG A 267 22.34 1.97 16.68
CA ARG A 267 23.63 1.29 16.79
C ARG A 267 23.53 0.08 17.72
N ASP A 268 22.92 0.25 18.89
CA ASP A 268 22.78 -0.83 19.87
C ASP A 268 21.99 -2.01 19.28
N VAL A 269 20.92 -1.73 18.53
CA VAL A 269 20.16 -2.77 17.81
C VAL A 269 21.05 -3.48 16.79
N LEU A 270 21.76 -2.74 15.92
CA LEU A 270 22.62 -3.33 14.89
C LEU A 270 23.75 -4.20 15.46
N VAL A 271 24.35 -3.78 16.58
CA VAL A 271 25.45 -4.49 17.22
C VAL A 271 24.97 -5.72 18.02
N SER A 272 23.81 -5.62 18.66
CA SER A 272 23.24 -6.73 19.46
C SER A 272 22.49 -7.77 18.64
N LEU A 273 22.11 -7.45 17.40
CA LEU A 273 21.35 -8.34 16.52
C LEU A 273 22.19 -9.55 16.10
N ASP A 274 21.67 -10.75 16.31
CA ASP A 274 22.20 -11.96 15.72
C ASP A 274 21.68 -12.15 14.29
N GLN A 275 22.59 -12.40 13.34
CA GLN A 275 22.23 -12.74 11.97
C GLN A 275 21.25 -13.92 11.92
N ALA A 276 21.39 -14.92 12.82
CA ALA A 276 20.52 -16.10 12.84
C ALA A 276 19.06 -15.77 13.20
N HIS A 277 18.82 -14.68 13.94
CA HIS A 277 17.48 -14.28 14.36
C HIS A 277 16.72 -13.46 13.32
N ILE A 278 17.39 -12.88 12.33
CA ILE A 278 16.77 -11.99 11.32
C ILE A 278 15.59 -12.67 10.64
N ARG A 279 15.79 -13.90 10.15
CA ARG A 279 14.74 -14.65 9.46
C ARG A 279 13.54 -14.89 10.36
N GLY A 280 13.74 -15.39 11.58
CA GLY A 280 12.64 -15.67 12.51
C GLY A 280 11.87 -14.42 12.93
N ILE A 281 12.56 -13.29 13.13
CA ILE A 281 11.92 -11.99 13.45
C ILE A 281 11.02 -11.56 12.28
N LEU A 282 11.52 -11.64 11.04
CA LEU A 282 10.75 -11.30 9.85
C LEU A 282 9.59 -12.27 9.63
N GLU A 283 9.77 -13.58 9.80
CA GLU A 283 8.70 -14.58 9.66
C GLU A 283 7.52 -14.28 10.59
N LEU A 284 7.82 -14.00 11.86
CA LEU A 284 6.82 -13.66 12.87
C LEU A 284 6.07 -12.36 12.55
N ALA A 285 6.81 -11.31 12.17
CA ALA A 285 6.22 -10.01 11.88
C ALA A 285 5.42 -10.01 10.57
N MET A 286 5.93 -10.67 9.54
CA MET A 286 5.30 -10.69 8.21
C MET A 286 4.06 -11.57 8.15
N LYS A 287 3.94 -12.60 9.01
CA LYS A 287 2.81 -13.55 9.02
C LYS A 287 1.42 -12.89 8.99
N ARG A 288 1.29 -11.72 9.63
CA ARG A 288 0.01 -10.98 9.73
C ARG A 288 -0.16 -9.88 8.69
N THR A 289 0.86 -9.61 7.88
CA THR A 289 0.83 -8.56 6.86
C THR A 289 -0.04 -8.96 5.68
N ALA A 290 -0.63 -7.95 5.03
CA ALA A 290 -1.43 -8.18 3.83
C ALA A 290 -0.56 -8.79 2.71
N LEU A 291 0.69 -8.34 2.57
CA LEU A 291 1.67 -8.86 1.60
C LEU A 291 1.88 -10.37 1.74
N PHE A 292 2.15 -10.86 2.96
CA PHE A 292 2.32 -12.30 3.18
C PHE A 292 1.02 -13.07 2.91
N LYS A 293 -0.11 -12.55 3.40
CA LYS A 293 -1.45 -13.13 3.17
C LYS A 293 -1.74 -13.33 1.68
N TRP A 294 -1.47 -12.32 0.86
CA TRP A 294 -1.63 -12.40 -0.59
C TRP A 294 -0.65 -13.40 -1.22
N LYS A 295 0.62 -13.35 -0.83
CA LYS A 295 1.63 -14.28 -1.37
C LYS A 295 1.31 -15.73 -1.04
N LEU A 296 0.87 -16.01 0.19
CA LEU A 296 0.44 -17.34 0.61
C LEU A 296 -0.71 -17.86 -0.26
N VAL A 297 -1.72 -17.05 -0.56
CA VAL A 297 -2.82 -17.44 -1.45
C VAL A 297 -2.32 -17.75 -2.85
N GLN A 298 -1.41 -16.94 -3.38
CA GLN A 298 -0.86 -17.15 -4.71
C GLN A 298 -0.07 -18.47 -4.80
N VAL A 299 0.81 -18.73 -3.83
CA VAL A 299 1.54 -19.99 -3.72
C VAL A 299 0.57 -21.15 -3.54
N ALA A 300 -0.44 -21.04 -2.67
CA ALA A 300 -1.45 -22.08 -2.48
C ALA A 300 -2.24 -22.41 -3.75
N LYS A 301 -2.54 -21.42 -4.60
CA LYS A 301 -3.14 -21.64 -5.93
C LYS A 301 -2.20 -22.39 -6.87
N LYS A 302 -0.92 -22.00 -6.89
CA LYS A 302 0.11 -22.69 -7.69
C LYS A 302 0.42 -24.10 -7.17
N PHE A 303 0.21 -24.39 -5.89
CA PHE A 303 0.25 -25.74 -5.34
C PHE A 303 -1.04 -26.56 -5.56
N GLY A 304 -2.10 -25.94 -6.11
CA GLY A 304 -3.40 -26.60 -6.30
C GLY A 304 -4.16 -26.89 -5.01
N ALA A 305 -3.75 -26.26 -3.91
CA ALA A 305 -4.45 -26.29 -2.63
C ALA A 305 -5.73 -25.45 -2.68
N ILE A 306 -5.71 -24.36 -3.46
CA ILE A 306 -6.85 -23.49 -3.74
C ILE A 306 -7.12 -23.51 -5.25
N ASP A 307 -8.38 -23.69 -5.65
CA ASP A 307 -8.75 -23.59 -7.06
C ASP A 307 -8.59 -22.14 -7.55
N PRO A 308 -8.11 -21.91 -8.80
CA PRO A 308 -7.88 -20.56 -9.32
C PRO A 308 -9.11 -19.64 -9.27
N ASP A 309 -10.30 -20.23 -9.49
CA ASP A 309 -11.61 -19.56 -9.52
C ASP A 309 -12.23 -19.35 -8.12
N ALA A 310 -11.55 -19.77 -7.05
CA ALA A 310 -12.10 -19.70 -5.70
C ALA A 310 -12.24 -18.23 -5.25
N ASP A 311 -13.44 -17.87 -4.79
CA ASP A 311 -13.73 -16.57 -4.18
C ASP A 311 -13.17 -16.53 -2.74
N TYR A 312 -11.90 -16.15 -2.62
CA TYR A 312 -11.20 -16.06 -1.34
C TYR A 312 -11.63 -14.86 -0.49
N GLU A 313 -12.41 -13.92 -1.03
CA GLU A 313 -12.99 -12.81 -0.25
C GLU A 313 -14.01 -13.32 0.79
N ARG A 314 -14.54 -14.53 0.60
CA ARG A 314 -15.43 -15.22 1.55
C ARG A 314 -14.71 -16.06 2.59
N ILE A 315 -13.40 -16.25 2.45
CA ILE A 315 -12.60 -17.09 3.34
C ILE A 315 -11.84 -16.18 4.31
N SER A 316 -11.94 -16.46 5.60
CA SER A 316 -11.12 -15.77 6.59
C SER A 316 -9.64 -16.05 6.31
N MET A 317 -8.88 -15.01 5.97
CA MET A 317 -7.45 -15.10 5.69
C MET A 317 -6.66 -15.65 6.87
N ASP A 318 -7.12 -15.41 8.10
CA ASP A 318 -6.46 -15.92 9.30
C ASP A 318 -6.59 -17.45 9.39
N ARG A 319 -7.75 -18.01 9.00
CA ARG A 319 -7.91 -19.48 8.91
C ARG A 319 -7.04 -20.10 7.82
N LEU A 320 -6.82 -19.40 6.71
CA LEU A 320 -5.93 -19.88 5.65
C LEU A 320 -4.47 -19.90 6.13
N ILE A 321 -4.05 -18.87 6.88
CA ILE A 321 -2.72 -18.86 7.48
C ILE A 321 -2.56 -20.04 8.43
N ASP A 322 -3.52 -20.25 9.34
CA ASP A 322 -3.44 -21.36 10.31
C ASP A 322 -3.43 -22.73 9.63
N LEU A 323 -4.16 -22.89 8.51
CA LEU A 323 -4.21 -24.13 7.74
C LEU A 323 -2.87 -24.47 7.07
N PHE A 324 -2.18 -23.47 6.52
CA PHE A 324 -0.91 -23.67 5.81
C PHE A 324 0.32 -23.47 6.70
N ASP A 325 0.15 -23.10 7.96
CA ASP A 325 1.26 -22.91 8.89
C ASP A 325 2.09 -24.19 9.04
N GLY A 326 3.41 -24.08 8.94
CA GLY A 326 4.31 -25.25 8.96
C GLY A 326 4.26 -26.16 7.72
N THR A 327 3.48 -25.82 6.69
CA THR A 327 3.45 -26.57 5.43
C THR A 327 4.50 -26.07 4.42
N VAL A 328 4.76 -26.86 3.38
CA VAL A 328 5.63 -26.47 2.25
C VAL A 328 5.11 -25.22 1.54
N VAL A 329 3.78 -25.03 1.50
CA VAL A 329 3.14 -23.86 0.89
C VAL A 329 3.56 -22.58 1.63
N SER A 330 3.53 -22.59 2.96
CA SER A 330 3.95 -21.44 3.76
C SER A 330 5.47 -21.22 3.68
N ALA A 331 6.26 -22.29 3.72
CA ALA A 331 7.71 -22.20 3.54
C ALA A 331 8.10 -21.58 2.18
N GLU A 332 7.40 -21.94 1.11
CA GLU A 332 7.59 -21.37 -0.23
C GLU A 332 7.16 -19.90 -0.29
N ALA A 333 6.04 -19.53 0.36
CA ALA A 333 5.60 -18.15 0.46
C ALA A 333 6.65 -17.27 1.17
N TYR A 334 7.26 -17.76 2.27
CA TYR A 334 8.37 -17.07 2.93
C TYR A 334 9.61 -17.01 2.06
N ARG A 335 10.00 -18.10 1.39
CA ARG A 335 11.17 -18.14 0.49
C ARG A 335 11.02 -17.14 -0.66
N GLU A 336 9.84 -17.06 -1.27
CA GLU A 336 9.58 -16.06 -2.32
C GLU A 336 9.58 -14.64 -1.76
N LEU A 337 8.93 -14.41 -0.61
CA LEU A 337 8.93 -13.09 0.05
C LEU A 337 10.35 -12.61 0.38
N PHE A 338 11.19 -13.51 0.90
CA PHE A 338 12.59 -13.26 1.31
C PHE A 338 13.63 -13.41 0.20
N SER A 339 13.19 -13.51 -1.06
CA SER A 339 14.09 -13.40 -2.21
C SER A 339 13.62 -12.34 -3.23
N VAL A 340 12.30 -12.18 -3.38
CA VAL A 340 11.70 -11.20 -4.29
C VAL A 340 11.66 -9.82 -3.66
N TYR A 341 11.15 -9.67 -2.43
CA TYR A 341 10.92 -8.36 -1.81
C TYR A 341 12.01 -7.98 -0.82
N MET A 342 12.49 -8.94 -0.04
CA MET A 342 13.58 -8.78 0.91
C MET A 342 14.71 -9.72 0.52
N ASP A 343 15.97 -9.33 0.72
CA ASP A 343 17.12 -10.23 0.51
C ASP A 343 17.70 -10.52 1.90
N VAL A 344 17.11 -11.54 2.54
CA VAL A 344 17.40 -11.87 3.94
C VAL A 344 18.81 -12.43 4.07
N ASP A 345 19.27 -13.22 3.10
CA ASP A 345 20.61 -13.81 3.11
C ASP A 345 21.69 -12.71 3.08
N CYS A 346 21.56 -11.72 2.18
CA CYS A 346 22.49 -10.59 2.14
C CYS A 346 22.38 -9.69 3.39
N ALA A 347 21.19 -9.53 3.97
CA ALA A 347 21.02 -8.82 5.23
C ALA A 347 21.73 -9.51 6.40
N GLN A 348 21.64 -10.84 6.48
CA GLN A 348 22.37 -11.65 7.45
C GLN A 348 23.88 -11.49 7.29
N GLU A 349 24.38 -11.47 6.06
CA GLU A 349 25.80 -11.24 5.78
C GLU A 349 26.27 -9.86 6.26
N ILE A 350 25.48 -8.79 6.08
CA ILE A 350 25.84 -7.47 6.64
C ILE A 350 25.94 -7.51 8.17
N ILE A 351 24.94 -8.09 8.84
CA ILE A 351 24.95 -8.17 10.32
C ILE A 351 26.12 -9.02 10.82
N LYS A 352 26.45 -10.10 10.12
CA LYS A 352 27.66 -10.90 10.37
C LYS A 352 28.93 -10.07 10.28
N MET A 353 29.10 -9.32 9.19
CA MET A 353 30.27 -8.47 8.97
C MET A 353 30.40 -7.37 10.04
N ILE A 354 29.29 -6.79 10.50
CA ILE A 354 29.28 -5.85 11.63
C ILE A 354 29.81 -6.53 12.90
N ARG A 355 29.31 -7.72 13.22
CA ARG A 355 29.73 -8.47 14.42
C ARG A 355 31.19 -8.91 14.39
N ASN A 356 31.69 -9.26 13.22
CA ASN A 356 33.10 -9.61 13.02
C ASN A 356 34.04 -8.38 13.05
N GLY A 357 33.49 -7.16 13.09
CA GLY A 357 34.28 -5.93 13.01
C GLY A 357 34.79 -5.59 11.61
N GLU A 358 34.31 -6.28 10.57
CA GLU A 358 34.64 -6.00 9.17
C GLU A 358 33.95 -4.73 8.66
N ILE A 359 32.77 -4.42 9.22
CA ILE A 359 32.04 -3.18 8.98
C ILE A 359 31.96 -2.39 10.29
N GLY A 360 32.56 -1.21 10.30
CA GLY A 360 32.45 -0.26 11.42
C GLY A 360 31.12 0.52 11.39
N ILE A 361 30.63 0.92 12.57
CA ILE A 361 29.46 1.81 12.69
C ILE A 361 29.90 3.12 13.34
N VAL A 362 29.64 4.25 12.67
CA VAL A 362 29.98 5.60 13.15
C VAL A 362 28.71 6.42 13.32
N CYS A 363 28.54 7.03 14.49
CA CYS A 363 27.43 7.95 14.76
C CYS A 363 27.86 9.40 14.53
N GLY A 364 27.00 10.22 13.94
CA GLY A 364 27.30 11.61 13.63
C GLY A 364 26.09 12.53 13.53
N HIS A 365 26.37 13.80 13.22
CA HIS A 365 25.35 14.74 12.75
C HIS A 365 24.96 14.41 11.31
N LEU A 366 23.86 14.98 10.85
CA LEU A 366 23.44 14.89 9.45
C LEU A 366 24.56 15.41 8.53
N SER A 367 25.02 14.55 7.61
CA SER A 367 26.04 14.86 6.61
C SER A 367 25.40 15.33 5.29
N ILE A 368 26.21 15.82 4.34
CA ILE A 368 25.70 16.14 2.99
C ILE A 368 25.11 14.87 2.35
N LEU A 369 25.78 13.73 2.50
CA LEU A 369 25.32 12.44 1.97
C LEU A 369 24.01 12.00 2.63
N GLY A 370 23.85 12.18 3.95
CA GLY A 370 22.60 11.87 4.63
C GLY A 370 21.47 12.83 4.28
N ALA A 371 21.77 14.13 4.17
CA ALA A 371 20.80 15.17 3.85
C ALA A 371 20.20 14.98 2.45
N GLU A 372 20.99 14.60 1.45
CA GLU A 372 20.50 14.22 0.11
C GLU A 372 19.40 13.15 0.17
N GLY A 373 19.41 12.28 1.18
CA GLY A 373 18.36 11.28 1.41
C GLY A 373 17.04 11.82 1.93
N LEU A 374 17.07 12.96 2.62
CA LEU A 374 15.88 13.66 3.08
C LEU A 374 15.21 14.45 1.94
N PHE A 375 15.97 14.73 0.86
CA PHE A 375 15.53 15.53 -0.28
C PHE A 375 15.29 14.71 -1.56
N SER A 376 15.74 13.45 -1.63
CA SER A 376 15.62 12.59 -2.84
C SER A 376 14.19 12.22 -3.21
N SER A 377 13.20 12.60 -2.42
CA SER A 377 11.77 12.57 -2.76
C SER A 377 11.34 13.77 -3.62
N ARG A 378 12.23 14.34 -4.44
CA ARG A 378 11.94 15.49 -5.33
C ARG A 378 12.41 15.22 -6.75
N ASP A 379 12.00 14.10 -7.34
CA ASP A 379 11.69 14.16 -8.77
C ASP A 379 10.66 15.27 -8.93
N GLN A 380 10.93 16.24 -9.80
CA GLN A 380 10.04 17.37 -10.03
C GLN A 380 8.71 16.85 -10.58
N VAL A 381 7.78 16.55 -9.68
CA VAL A 381 6.38 16.33 -9.98
C VAL A 381 5.87 17.64 -10.60
N PRO A 382 5.20 17.59 -11.76
CA PRO A 382 4.59 18.77 -12.35
C PRO A 382 3.74 19.49 -11.29
N PRO A 383 3.70 20.83 -11.28
CA PRO A 383 2.99 21.57 -10.25
C PRO A 383 1.56 21.03 -10.13
N PRO A 384 1.09 20.69 -8.92
CA PRO A 384 -0.25 20.18 -8.73
C PRO A 384 -1.28 21.17 -9.29
N LEU A 385 -2.48 20.68 -9.56
CA LEU A 385 -3.66 21.53 -9.56
C LEU A 385 -3.64 22.34 -8.24
N SER A 386 -3.60 23.67 -8.33
CA SER A 386 -3.61 24.56 -7.15
C SER A 386 -4.81 24.25 -6.24
N ASP A 387 -4.79 24.72 -4.98
CA ASP A 387 -6.00 24.82 -4.13
C ASP A 387 -7.24 25.15 -4.96
N GLN A 388 -7.09 26.17 -5.80
CA GLN A 388 -8.12 26.72 -6.65
C GLN A 388 -8.60 25.73 -7.71
N ALA A 389 -7.75 24.82 -8.19
CA ALA A 389 -8.13 23.84 -9.20
C ALA A 389 -8.85 22.61 -8.60
N VAL A 390 -8.49 22.17 -7.39
CA VAL A 390 -9.26 21.17 -6.63
C VAL A 390 -10.61 21.76 -6.23
N VAL A 391 -10.60 23.00 -5.70
CA VAL A 391 -11.80 23.74 -5.33
C VAL A 391 -12.65 24.04 -6.56
N SER A 392 -12.08 24.41 -7.71
CA SER A 392 -12.86 24.67 -8.93
C SER A 392 -13.47 23.39 -9.49
N THR A 393 -12.77 22.25 -9.38
CA THR A 393 -13.31 20.93 -9.74
C THR A 393 -14.49 20.58 -8.84
N LEU A 394 -14.35 20.79 -7.52
CA LEU A 394 -15.41 20.59 -6.54
C LEU A 394 -16.60 21.53 -6.79
N LYS A 395 -16.36 22.82 -7.05
CA LYS A 395 -17.37 23.82 -7.41
C LYS A 395 -18.17 23.38 -8.62
N ARG A 396 -17.48 23.12 -9.74
CA ARG A 396 -18.11 22.67 -10.98
C ARG A 396 -18.93 21.40 -10.77
N ARG A 397 -18.42 20.45 -9.98
CA ARG A 397 -19.15 19.22 -9.62
C ARG A 397 -20.43 19.54 -8.84
N LEU A 398 -20.34 20.33 -7.78
CA LEU A 398 -21.50 20.68 -6.93
C LEU A 398 -22.53 21.49 -7.71
N ASP A 399 -22.11 22.44 -8.54
CA ASP A 399 -22.99 23.25 -9.40
C ASP A 399 -23.79 22.40 -10.41
N GLN A 400 -23.19 21.31 -10.88
CA GLN A 400 -23.79 20.35 -11.81
C GLN A 400 -24.54 19.21 -11.10
N GLN A 401 -24.55 19.13 -9.76
CA GLN A 401 -25.33 18.12 -9.04
C GLN A 401 -26.83 18.39 -9.21
N ASP A 402 -27.59 17.31 -9.46
CA ASP A 402 -29.03 17.32 -9.40
C ASP A 402 -29.50 17.33 -7.93
N VAL A 403 -30.45 18.20 -7.62
CA VAL A 403 -31.13 18.29 -6.32
C VAL A 403 -32.65 18.35 -6.52
N VAL A 404 -33.38 17.87 -5.52
CA VAL A 404 -34.83 17.98 -5.44
C VAL A 404 -35.18 19.02 -4.37
N LEU A 405 -35.82 20.10 -4.78
CA LEU A 405 -36.35 21.13 -3.89
C LEU A 405 -37.78 20.76 -3.53
N ALA A 406 -38.12 20.79 -2.24
CA ALA A 406 -39.45 20.48 -1.75
C ALA A 406 -39.91 21.50 -0.71
N CYS A 407 -41.11 22.07 -0.88
CA CYS A 407 -41.64 23.02 0.09
C CYS A 407 -42.16 22.29 1.34
N MET A 408 -41.62 22.60 2.52
CA MET A 408 -42.09 21.99 3.78
C MET A 408 -43.27 22.73 4.42
N ASN A 409 -43.58 23.95 3.94
CA ASN A 409 -44.75 24.72 4.36
C ASN A 409 -46.05 24.18 3.74
N CYS A 410 -46.22 24.33 2.42
CA CYS A 410 -47.45 23.87 1.75
C CYS A 410 -47.40 22.39 1.34
N ARG A 411 -46.20 21.78 1.27
CA ARG A 411 -45.96 20.38 0.87
C ARG A 411 -46.44 20.00 -0.53
N ARG A 412 -46.97 20.94 -1.32
CA ARG A 412 -47.56 20.67 -2.65
C ARG A 412 -46.56 20.81 -3.79
N TRP A 413 -45.52 21.62 -3.61
CA TRP A 413 -44.50 21.86 -4.63
C TRP A 413 -43.23 21.00 -4.41
N LYS A 414 -42.78 20.37 -5.50
CA LYS A 414 -41.43 19.81 -5.65
C LYS A 414 -40.88 20.16 -7.03
N SER A 415 -39.56 20.30 -7.13
CA SER A 415 -38.88 20.56 -8.40
C SER A 415 -37.50 19.91 -8.41
N ARG A 416 -37.17 19.20 -9.49
CA ARG A 416 -35.83 18.66 -9.74
C ARG A 416 -35.06 19.65 -10.60
N THR A 417 -33.88 20.05 -10.13
CA THR A 417 -33.04 21.03 -10.82
C THR A 417 -31.58 20.79 -10.50
N GLN A 418 -30.69 21.54 -11.15
CA GLN A 418 -29.26 21.57 -10.80
C GLN A 418 -28.98 22.69 -9.80
N VAL A 419 -28.01 22.47 -8.90
CA VAL A 419 -27.60 23.44 -7.87
C VAL A 419 -27.28 24.82 -8.45
N SER A 420 -26.59 24.86 -9.60
CA SER A 420 -26.26 26.10 -10.32
C SER A 420 -27.49 26.98 -10.62
N ARG A 421 -28.62 26.35 -10.94
CA ARG A 421 -29.90 27.01 -11.30
C ARG A 421 -30.75 27.41 -10.10
N VAL A 422 -30.34 27.05 -8.88
CA VAL A 422 -31.09 27.40 -7.68
C VAL A 422 -30.88 28.89 -7.35
N PRO A 423 -31.94 29.67 -7.09
CA PRO A 423 -31.83 31.08 -6.70
C PRO A 423 -31.11 31.23 -5.34
N GLU A 424 -30.50 32.40 -5.09
CA GLU A 424 -29.86 32.70 -3.79
C GLU A 424 -30.80 32.53 -2.59
N SER A 425 -32.07 32.89 -2.78
CA SER A 425 -33.14 32.64 -1.82
C SER A 425 -34.26 31.84 -2.50
N PRO A 426 -34.29 30.51 -2.36
CA PRO A 426 -35.33 29.69 -2.96
C PRO A 426 -36.69 29.97 -2.32
N VAL A 427 -37.71 30.16 -3.15
CA VAL A 427 -39.10 30.45 -2.75
C VAL A 427 -40.03 29.44 -3.38
N CYS A 428 -41.05 29.00 -2.65
CA CYS A 428 -42.09 28.15 -3.20
C CYS A 428 -42.98 28.96 -4.17
N PRO A 429 -43.11 28.58 -5.45
CA PRO A 429 -43.96 29.29 -6.41
C PRO A 429 -45.46 29.14 -6.13
N GLN A 430 -45.86 28.21 -5.26
CA GLN A 430 -47.27 27.99 -4.93
C GLN A 430 -47.76 28.73 -3.68
N CYS A 431 -46.89 28.97 -2.69
CA CYS A 431 -47.31 29.59 -1.43
C CYS A 431 -46.42 30.75 -0.97
N GLY A 432 -45.39 31.11 -1.73
CA GLY A 432 -44.46 32.20 -1.37
C GLY A 432 -43.54 31.90 -0.18
N ALA A 433 -43.66 30.75 0.49
CA ALA A 433 -42.83 30.41 1.63
C ALA A 433 -41.39 30.05 1.21
N ARG A 434 -40.42 30.45 2.03
CA ARG A 434 -38.98 30.16 1.88
C ARG A 434 -38.53 28.88 2.58
N LEU A 435 -39.44 28.15 3.23
CA LEU A 435 -39.17 26.90 3.92
C LEU A 435 -39.04 25.74 2.90
N ILE A 436 -37.88 25.66 2.25
CA ILE A 436 -37.58 24.71 1.17
C ILE A 436 -36.53 23.70 1.65
N ALA A 437 -36.86 22.42 1.67
CA ALA A 437 -35.89 21.34 1.89
C ALA A 437 -35.17 21.00 0.59
N VAL A 438 -33.89 20.64 0.70
CA VAL A 438 -33.03 20.17 -0.39
C VAL A 438 -32.75 18.69 -0.15
N LEU A 439 -33.17 17.86 -1.10
CA LEU A 439 -32.97 16.41 -1.06
C LEU A 439 -32.14 15.96 -2.26
N LYS A 440 -31.45 14.84 -2.09
CA LYS A 440 -30.78 14.17 -3.20
C LYS A 440 -31.81 13.39 -4.03
N PRO A 441 -31.54 13.10 -5.32
CA PRO A 441 -32.53 12.45 -6.19
C PRO A 441 -33.04 11.10 -5.66
N TRP A 442 -32.19 10.33 -4.98
CA TRP A 442 -32.58 9.04 -4.37
C TRP A 442 -33.32 9.19 -3.03
N GLU A 443 -33.37 10.40 -2.45
CA GLU A 443 -34.13 10.71 -1.24
C GLU A 443 -35.52 11.27 -1.56
N GLU A 444 -35.91 11.33 -2.84
CA GLU A 444 -37.16 11.96 -3.29
C GLU A 444 -38.40 11.34 -2.63
N ASP A 445 -38.37 10.03 -2.34
CA ASP A 445 -39.46 9.31 -1.70
C ASP A 445 -39.76 9.79 -0.27
N LEU A 446 -38.77 10.40 0.41
CA LEU A 446 -38.95 10.98 1.74
C LEU A 446 -39.96 12.13 1.74
N ILE A 447 -40.19 12.78 0.59
CA ILE A 447 -41.19 13.85 0.45
C ILE A 447 -42.60 13.28 0.63
N ALA A 448 -42.85 12.06 0.14
CA ALA A 448 -44.15 11.41 0.29
C ALA A 448 -44.47 11.11 1.76
N VAL A 449 -43.45 10.71 2.53
CA VAL A 449 -43.55 10.49 3.98
C VAL A 449 -44.00 11.76 4.70
N ALA A 450 -43.43 12.91 4.35
CA ALA A 450 -43.82 14.20 4.93
C ALA A 450 -45.27 14.61 4.59
N ARG A 451 -45.89 14.05 3.54
CA ARG A 451 -47.29 14.35 3.15
C ARG A 451 -48.33 13.51 3.88
N LYS A 452 -47.95 12.41 4.54
CA LYS A 452 -48.89 11.52 5.25
C LYS A 452 -49.65 12.26 6.35
N LYS A 453 -50.96 12.01 6.48
CA LYS A 453 -51.80 12.56 7.56
C LYS A 453 -51.69 11.78 8.88
N LYS A 454 -51.57 10.45 8.82
CA LYS A 454 -51.22 9.59 9.96
C LYS A 454 -49.75 9.18 9.82
N LYS A 455 -48.95 9.42 10.85
CA LYS A 455 -47.50 9.20 10.85
C LYS A 455 -47.11 8.22 11.94
N THR A 456 -46.26 7.26 11.61
CA THR A 456 -45.54 6.47 12.61
C THR A 456 -44.46 7.33 13.29
N GLU A 457 -43.83 6.81 14.35
CA GLU A 457 -42.75 7.54 15.02
C GLU A 457 -41.51 7.69 14.11
N GLU A 458 -41.28 6.72 13.22
CA GLU A 458 -40.27 6.80 12.15
C GLU A 458 -40.60 7.88 11.11
N ASP A 459 -41.86 7.98 10.67
CA ASP A 459 -42.31 9.02 9.73
C ASP A 459 -42.09 10.44 10.33
N ARG A 460 -42.27 10.59 11.66
CA ARG A 460 -42.01 11.86 12.38
C ARG A 460 -40.53 12.22 12.48
N LEU A 461 -39.63 11.23 12.54
CA LEU A 461 -38.18 11.47 12.51
C LEU A 461 -37.74 11.98 11.13
N VAL A 462 -38.24 11.37 10.06
CA VAL A 462 -37.99 11.82 8.68
C VAL A 462 -38.50 13.25 8.47
N GLU A 463 -39.72 13.55 8.92
CA GLU A 463 -40.28 14.89 8.84
C GLU A 463 -39.44 15.93 9.61
N ARG A 464 -39.03 15.62 10.84
CA ARG A 464 -38.13 16.50 11.63
C ARG A 464 -36.82 16.75 10.90
N LYS A 465 -36.23 15.72 10.26
CA LYS A 465 -35.01 15.85 9.45
C LYS A 465 -35.22 16.79 8.27
N LEU A 466 -36.34 16.68 7.55
CA LEU A 466 -36.67 17.55 6.40
C LEU A 466 -36.99 18.99 6.80
N ILE A 467 -37.67 19.21 7.92
CA ILE A 467 -37.91 20.55 8.46
C ILE A 467 -36.59 21.20 8.89
N ARG A 468 -35.71 20.45 9.56
CA ARG A 468 -34.38 20.95 9.95
C ARG A 468 -33.53 21.30 8.72
N ASN A 469 -33.56 20.45 7.69
CA ASN A 469 -32.96 20.74 6.38
C ASN A 469 -33.50 22.05 5.80
N ALA A 470 -34.83 22.22 5.76
CA ALA A 470 -35.46 23.43 5.24
C ALA A 470 -35.14 24.70 6.05
N ASN A 471 -34.99 24.58 7.38
CA ASN A 471 -34.60 25.71 8.23
C ASN A 471 -33.17 26.18 7.95
N ILE A 472 -32.25 25.25 7.65
CA ILE A 472 -30.87 25.60 7.27
C ILE A 472 -30.86 26.35 5.93
N VAL A 473 -31.71 25.95 4.98
CA VAL A 473 -31.88 26.66 3.70
C VAL A 473 -32.52 28.03 3.90
N LEU A 474 -33.48 28.13 4.83
CA LEU A 474 -34.10 29.41 5.18
C LEU A 474 -33.09 30.41 5.75
N SER A 475 -32.15 29.96 6.59
CA SER A 475 -31.14 30.82 7.21
C SER A 475 -29.98 31.17 6.28
N SER A 476 -29.55 30.24 5.43
CA SER A 476 -28.28 30.36 4.69
C SER A 476 -28.43 30.28 3.16
N GLY A 477 -29.66 30.24 2.65
CA GLY A 477 -29.97 30.37 1.22
C GLY A 477 -29.26 29.32 0.36
N LYS A 478 -28.75 29.74 -0.80
CA LYS A 478 -28.04 28.86 -1.75
C LYS A 478 -26.78 28.23 -1.17
N LYS A 479 -26.07 28.87 -0.22
CA LYS A 479 -24.92 28.24 0.47
C LYS A 479 -25.35 26.93 1.16
N ALA A 480 -26.52 26.89 1.80
CA ALA A 480 -27.05 25.65 2.38
C ALA A 480 -27.39 24.60 1.32
N VAL A 481 -27.93 25.00 0.18
CA VAL A 481 -28.23 24.09 -0.94
C VAL A 481 -26.95 23.42 -1.44
N ILE A 482 -25.87 24.19 -1.61
CA ILE A 482 -24.56 23.68 -2.05
C ILE A 482 -23.97 22.70 -1.02
N ALA A 483 -24.04 23.03 0.27
CA ALA A 483 -23.54 22.15 1.34
C ALA A 483 -24.33 20.83 1.41
N LEU A 484 -25.67 20.90 1.34
CA LEU A 484 -26.56 19.72 1.42
C LEU A 484 -26.50 18.83 0.16
N ALA A 485 -26.09 19.39 -0.98
CA ALA A 485 -25.86 18.61 -2.19
C ALA A 485 -24.64 17.67 -2.06
N ALA A 486 -23.67 17.99 -1.19
CA ALA A 486 -22.48 17.17 -1.00
C ALA A 486 -22.80 15.79 -0.39
N ARG A 487 -22.03 14.76 -0.77
CA ARG A 487 -22.27 13.37 -0.33
C ARG A 487 -21.89 13.21 1.14
N GLY A 488 -22.71 12.51 1.92
CA GLY A 488 -22.48 12.37 3.37
C GLY A 488 -22.76 13.62 4.21
N VAL A 489 -23.08 14.75 3.59
CA VAL A 489 -23.47 15.96 4.31
C VAL A 489 -24.97 15.95 4.55
N GLY A 490 -25.36 15.60 5.79
CA GLY A 490 -26.72 15.76 6.29
C GLY A 490 -26.95 17.13 6.97
N PRO A 491 -28.15 17.40 7.51
CA PRO A 491 -28.48 18.67 8.16
C PRO A 491 -27.50 19.08 9.27
N GLU A 492 -26.96 18.14 10.03
CA GLU A 492 -26.05 18.43 11.14
C GLU A 492 -24.65 18.86 10.63
N ASN A 493 -24.11 18.14 9.66
CA ASN A 493 -22.84 18.50 9.04
C ASN A 493 -22.96 19.80 8.24
N ALA A 494 -24.08 20.04 7.55
CA ALA A 494 -24.35 21.30 6.87
C ALA A 494 -24.39 22.48 7.85
N ALA A 495 -25.07 22.32 9.00
CA ALA A 495 -25.09 23.34 10.04
C ALA A 495 -23.69 23.65 10.60
N ARG A 496 -22.87 22.61 10.84
CA ARG A 496 -21.46 22.78 11.26
C ARG A 496 -20.64 23.54 10.23
N ILE A 497 -20.72 23.16 8.95
CA ILE A 497 -20.00 23.85 7.86
C ILE A 497 -20.40 25.33 7.83
N LEU A 498 -21.71 25.62 7.87
CA LEU A 498 -22.21 27.00 7.81
C LEU A 498 -21.85 27.82 9.05
N SER A 499 -21.72 27.20 10.22
CA SER A 499 -21.32 27.87 11.46
C SER A 499 -19.87 28.37 11.47
N THR A 500 -19.01 27.84 10.58
CA THR A 500 -17.62 28.32 10.44
C THR A 500 -17.53 29.71 9.80
N LEU A 501 -18.62 30.24 9.23
CA LEU A 501 -18.67 31.51 8.50
C LEU A 501 -17.65 31.63 7.36
N ALA A 502 -17.15 30.50 6.86
CA ALA A 502 -16.21 30.47 5.75
C ALA A 502 -16.86 31.02 4.46
N GLU A 503 -16.10 31.80 3.69
CA GLU A 503 -16.53 32.40 2.44
C GLU A 503 -15.64 31.99 1.26
N GLY A 504 -16.17 32.13 0.04
CA GLY A 504 -15.42 31.81 -1.19
C GLY A 504 -14.89 30.39 -1.19
N ASP A 505 -13.59 30.23 -1.43
CA ASP A 505 -12.92 28.92 -1.50
C ASP A 505 -12.90 28.19 -0.16
N ALA A 506 -12.82 28.91 0.97
CA ALA A 506 -12.78 28.31 2.30
C ALA A 506 -14.06 27.52 2.63
N PHE A 507 -15.21 27.97 2.13
CA PHE A 507 -16.48 27.25 2.26
C PHE A 507 -16.45 25.86 1.58
N TYR A 508 -15.88 25.79 0.37
CA TYR A 508 -15.76 24.53 -0.37
C TYR A 508 -14.74 23.58 0.27
N VAL A 509 -13.70 24.13 0.91
CA VAL A 509 -12.74 23.33 1.70
C VAL A 509 -13.43 22.65 2.89
N GLU A 510 -14.33 23.35 3.60
CA GLU A 510 -15.11 22.75 4.70
C GLU A 510 -16.07 21.65 4.22
N ILE A 511 -16.69 21.83 3.04
CA ILE A 511 -17.49 20.77 2.41
C ILE A 511 -16.63 19.54 2.12
N LEU A 512 -15.43 19.73 1.56
CA LEU A 512 -14.53 18.63 1.24
C LEU A 512 -14.07 17.86 2.49
N LYS A 513 -13.79 18.58 3.59
CA LYS A 513 -13.48 17.97 4.90
C LYS A 513 -14.65 17.11 5.39
N ALA A 514 -15.89 17.57 5.24
CA ALA A 514 -17.07 16.80 5.63
C ALA A 514 -17.27 15.55 4.77
N GLU A 515 -17.06 15.63 3.44
CA GLU A 515 -17.10 14.44 2.56
C GLU A 515 -16.00 13.43 2.93
N ARG A 516 -14.78 13.90 3.22
CA ARG A 516 -13.66 13.06 3.68
C ARG A 516 -14.00 12.33 4.98
N ASN A 517 -14.55 13.04 5.96
CA ASN A 517 -14.94 12.42 7.22
C ASN A 517 -16.04 11.38 7.02
N TYR A 518 -17.04 11.66 6.19
CA TYR A 518 -18.09 10.69 5.89
C TYR A 518 -17.54 9.38 5.33
N ILE A 519 -16.63 9.44 4.35
CA ILE A 519 -15.97 8.24 3.79
C ILE A 519 -15.22 7.47 4.89
N ARG A 520 -14.46 8.16 5.74
CA ARG A 520 -13.71 7.51 6.83
C ARG A 520 -14.60 6.83 7.88
N THR A 521 -15.75 7.42 8.19
CA THR A 521 -16.64 6.96 9.27
C THR A 521 -17.73 6.00 8.81
N HIS A 522 -18.03 5.93 7.51
CA HIS A 522 -19.07 5.03 6.99
C HIS A 522 -18.75 3.55 7.26
N ARG A 523 -17.46 3.25 7.49
CA ARG A 523 -16.90 1.96 7.92
C ARG A 523 -17.52 1.34 9.19
N PHE A 524 -18.24 2.12 10.00
CA PHE A 524 -18.78 1.68 11.31
C PHE A 524 -20.31 1.64 11.40
N TRP A 525 -21.03 1.82 10.29
CA TRP A 525 -22.50 1.95 10.26
C TRP A 525 -23.18 1.01 9.27
#